data_AF-A0A7R9VBF9-F1
#
_entry.id   AF-A0A7R9VBF9-F1
#
_cell.length_a   1.000
_cell.length_b   1.000
_cell.length_c   1.000
_cell.angle_alpha   90.00
_cell.angle_beta   90.00
_cell.angle_gamma   90.00
#
_symmetry.space_group_name_H-M   'P 1'
#
loop_
_entity.id
_entity.type
_entity.pdbx_description
1 polymer ?
#
loop_
_entity_poly.entity_id
_entity_poly.type
_entity_poly.pdbx_seq_one_letter_code
_entity_poly.pdbx_strand_id
1 'polypeptide(L)'
;MVKLANAVTTFLLGVSGTAARSLSSTARSAAFVGGSRACSGRTGVAMHAADQKLPVMAGEDVMSQKAHGTSEKPVMKDLRWGCDYDTADRICNFNRHYAEFAGYWTTTKFLQEVDREGPTTYYDSVTGEPLFTAPVGRSVEDFLKESVSHGWPSFRDEEVNWDYVRCLPDGECVSTSGTHLGHNIPDGKGNRYCINLVSVAGQAKKE
;
A
#
# COMPACT_ATOMS: atom_id res chain seq x y z
N MET A 1 34.99 -11.45 -47.08
CA MET A 1 34.60 -12.72 -47.76
C MET A 1 34.17 -13.65 -46.64
N VAL A 2 32.95 -14.15 -46.47
CA VAL A 2 31.82 -14.41 -47.36
C VAL A 2 30.52 -14.19 -46.55
N LYS A 3 29.52 -13.55 -47.16
CA LYS A 3 28.15 -13.42 -46.67
C LYS A 3 27.46 -14.78 -46.72
N LEU A 4 26.65 -15.14 -45.72
CA LEU A 4 25.56 -16.09 -45.92
C LEU A 4 24.25 -15.47 -45.42
N ALA A 5 23.34 -15.30 -46.37
CA ALA A 5 21.94 -14.92 -46.19
C ALA A 5 21.06 -16.17 -46.24
N ASN A 6 19.79 -16.00 -45.86
CA ASN A 6 18.57 -16.80 -46.11
C ASN A 6 17.88 -17.24 -44.80
N ALA A 7 16.56 -17.24 -44.67
CA ALA A 7 15.50 -16.71 -45.52
C ALA A 7 14.22 -16.63 -44.67
N VAL A 8 13.31 -15.77 -45.13
CA VAL A 8 11.92 -15.59 -44.72
C VAL A 8 11.14 -16.91 -44.83
N THR A 9 10.24 -17.19 -43.89
CA THR A 9 9.06 -18.05 -44.15
C THR A 9 7.87 -17.52 -43.37
N THR A 10 6.98 -16.89 -44.13
CA THR A 10 5.61 -16.51 -43.78
C THR A 10 4.76 -17.78 -43.68
N PHE A 11 3.94 -17.90 -42.64
CA PHE A 11 2.85 -18.88 -42.60
C PHE A 11 1.52 -18.16 -42.40
N LEU A 12 0.63 -18.29 -43.38
CA LEU A 12 -0.65 -17.62 -43.52
C LEU A 12 -1.67 -18.69 -43.91
N LEU A 13 -2.54 -19.09 -42.98
CA LEU A 13 -3.75 -19.91 -43.15
C LEU A 13 -4.61 -19.61 -41.90
N GLY A 14 -5.86 -19.13 -41.91
CA GLY A 14 -6.85 -18.93 -42.96
C GLY A 14 -7.97 -19.98 -42.91
N VAL A 15 -8.95 -19.86 -42.00
CA VAL A 15 -10.34 -20.44 -42.07
C VAL A 15 -11.23 -19.58 -41.13
N SER A 16 -12.09 -18.68 -41.61
CA SER A 16 -13.48 -18.84 -42.12
C SER A 16 -14.51 -19.32 -41.08
N GLY A 17 -15.59 -18.54 -40.86
CA GLY A 17 -16.78 -19.05 -40.17
C GLY A 17 -17.71 -17.99 -39.56
N THR A 18 -18.60 -17.45 -40.39
CA THR A 18 -19.78 -16.63 -40.07
C THR A 18 -20.74 -17.23 -39.02
N ALA A 19 -21.35 -16.41 -38.16
CA ALA A 19 -22.81 -16.12 -38.19
C ALA A 19 -23.29 -15.50 -36.86
N ALA A 20 -23.83 -14.30 -36.95
CA ALA A 20 -24.65 -13.67 -35.91
C ALA A 20 -26.00 -14.38 -35.78
N ARG A 21 -26.48 -14.56 -34.54
CA ARG A 21 -27.92 -14.63 -34.25
C ARG A 21 -28.23 -13.91 -32.93
N SER A 22 -28.76 -12.70 -33.11
CA SER A 22 -29.59 -11.99 -32.14
C SER A 22 -30.86 -12.80 -31.87
N LEU A 23 -31.20 -12.99 -30.60
CA LEU A 23 -32.54 -13.38 -30.17
C LEU A 23 -33.00 -12.42 -29.08
N SER A 24 -33.79 -11.45 -29.55
CA SER A 24 -34.77 -10.70 -28.79
C SER A 24 -35.81 -11.65 -28.18
N SER A 25 -36.05 -11.55 -26.87
CA SER A 25 -37.28 -12.06 -26.25
C SER A 25 -37.88 -11.00 -25.32
N THR A 26 -38.91 -10.37 -25.87
CA THR A 26 -40.10 -9.76 -25.24
C THR A 26 -40.18 -9.70 -23.72
N ALA A 27 -40.37 -8.47 -23.26
CA ALA A 27 -40.87 -8.09 -21.95
C ALA A 27 -42.24 -8.71 -21.62
N ARG A 28 -42.44 -9.07 -20.35
CA ARG A 28 -43.75 -9.11 -19.70
C ARG A 28 -43.63 -8.50 -18.31
N SER A 29 -44.32 -7.37 -18.13
CA SER A 29 -44.61 -6.75 -16.84
C SER A 29 -45.55 -7.63 -16.02
N ALA A 30 -45.27 -7.77 -14.73
CA ALA A 30 -46.25 -8.07 -13.71
C ALA A 30 -45.98 -7.15 -12.51
N ALA A 31 -47.01 -6.41 -12.11
CA ALA A 31 -46.97 -5.44 -11.03
C ALA A 31 -47.40 -6.06 -9.70
N PHE A 32 -46.81 -5.53 -8.62
CA PHE A 32 -47.35 -5.30 -7.27
C PHE A 32 -47.63 -6.49 -6.35
N VAL A 33 -46.92 -6.57 -5.21
CA VAL A 33 -47.37 -6.10 -3.87
C VAL A 33 -46.27 -6.41 -2.83
N GLY A 34 -45.84 -5.35 -2.12
CA GLY A 34 -45.65 -5.30 -0.66
C GLY A 34 -44.68 -6.28 0.04
N GLY A 35 -43.59 -5.73 0.58
CA GLY A 35 -42.82 -6.42 1.62
C GLY A 35 -41.47 -5.77 1.94
N SER A 36 -41.48 -4.64 2.65
CA SER A 36 -40.27 -4.00 3.17
C SER A 36 -39.52 -4.93 4.13
N ARG A 37 -38.34 -5.40 3.72
CA ARG A 37 -37.28 -5.86 4.62
C ARG A 37 -35.97 -5.24 4.15
N ALA A 38 -35.63 -4.10 4.76
CA ALA A 38 -34.32 -3.50 4.62
C ALA A 38 -33.28 -4.45 5.22
N CYS A 39 -32.53 -5.15 4.37
CA CYS A 39 -31.26 -5.75 4.77
C CYS A 39 -30.22 -4.63 4.77
N SER A 40 -29.90 -4.12 5.96
CA SER A 40 -28.75 -3.24 6.17
C SER A 40 -27.46 -4.02 5.89
N GLY A 41 -27.00 -3.95 4.65
CA GLY A 41 -25.62 -4.28 4.30
C GLY A 41 -24.71 -3.19 4.88
N ARG A 42 -23.86 -3.58 5.83
CA ARG A 42 -22.72 -2.78 6.31
C ARG A 42 -21.80 -2.51 5.11
N THR A 43 -21.93 -1.35 4.49
CA THR A 43 -20.84 -0.72 3.76
C THR A 43 -19.93 -0.09 4.80
N GLY A 44 -18.90 -0.82 5.22
CA GLY A 44 -17.80 -0.26 6.01
C GLY A 44 -16.91 0.58 5.11
N VAL A 45 -17.41 1.75 4.70
CA VAL A 45 -16.56 2.83 4.21
C VAL A 45 -16.26 3.67 5.44
N ALA A 46 -15.00 3.70 5.86
CA ALA A 46 -14.54 4.48 7.00
C ALA A 46 -14.89 5.96 6.78
N MET A 47 -15.90 6.44 7.51
CA MET A 47 -16.20 7.86 7.65
C MET A 47 -15.87 8.28 9.08
N HIS A 48 -14.59 8.60 9.31
CA HIS A 48 -14.10 9.37 10.46
C HIS A 48 -12.88 10.17 9.93
N ALA A 49 -12.73 11.48 10.06
CA ALA A 49 -13.55 12.56 10.58
C ALA A 49 -13.04 13.86 9.92
N ALA A 50 -13.92 14.70 9.37
CA ALA A 50 -13.54 15.92 8.61
C ALA A 50 -12.95 17.07 9.46
N ASP A 51 -12.70 16.87 10.76
CA ASP A 51 -12.23 17.90 11.69
C ASP A 51 -11.00 17.47 12.52
N GLN A 52 -10.38 16.33 12.22
CA GLN A 52 -9.18 15.91 12.96
C GLN A 52 -7.95 16.66 12.41
N LYS A 53 -7.29 17.44 13.26
CA LYS A 53 -6.01 18.08 12.91
C LYS A 53 -4.97 16.99 12.62
N LEU A 54 -4.44 16.98 11.41
CA LEU A 54 -3.40 16.04 10.97
C LEU A 54 -2.00 16.65 11.08
N PRO A 55 -0.96 15.83 11.32
CA PRO A 55 -1.02 14.39 11.61
C PRO A 55 -1.63 14.09 12.98
N VAL A 56 -2.12 12.85 13.17
CA VAL A 56 -2.58 12.39 14.49
C VAL A 56 -1.38 12.13 15.39
N MET A 57 -1.27 12.91 16.45
CA MET A 57 -0.12 12.87 17.36
C MET A 57 -0.23 11.74 18.40
N ALA A 58 0.91 11.22 18.85
CA ALA A 58 1.04 10.39 20.05
C ALA A 58 2.11 10.93 21.00
N GLY A 59 2.10 10.46 22.25
CA GLY A 59 3.17 10.70 23.20
C GLY A 59 4.35 9.75 22.97
N GLU A 60 5.51 10.09 23.55
CA GLU A 60 6.74 9.28 23.47
C GLU A 60 6.60 7.86 24.06
N ASP A 61 5.58 7.65 24.90
CA ASP A 61 5.31 6.36 25.55
C ASP A 61 5.00 5.24 24.55
N VAL A 62 4.47 5.55 23.36
CA VAL A 62 4.22 4.57 22.30
C VAL A 62 5.50 3.88 21.84
N MET A 63 6.65 4.55 21.94
CA MET A 63 7.96 4.01 21.55
C MET A 63 8.83 3.63 22.76
N SER A 64 8.23 3.50 23.95
CA SER A 64 8.91 2.95 25.12
C SER A 64 9.39 1.51 24.86
N GLN A 65 10.44 1.11 25.59
CA GLN A 65 10.98 -0.25 25.55
C GLN A 65 9.90 -1.28 25.90
N LYS A 66 9.76 -2.28 25.02
CA LYS A 66 8.88 -3.44 25.14
C LYS A 66 9.69 -4.74 25.07
N ALA A 67 9.03 -5.87 24.84
CA ALA A 67 9.66 -7.19 24.79
C ALA A 67 10.72 -7.33 23.67
N HIS A 68 10.58 -6.61 22.55
CA HIS A 68 11.51 -6.64 21.42
C HIS A 68 11.77 -5.22 20.89
N GLY A 69 12.66 -4.50 21.57
CA GLY A 69 12.96 -3.10 21.24
C GLY A 69 11.76 -2.21 21.58
N THR A 70 11.24 -1.45 20.61
CA THR A 70 10.04 -0.62 20.77
C THR A 70 8.74 -1.34 20.46
N SER A 71 8.78 -2.63 20.08
CA SER A 71 7.61 -3.45 19.77
C SER A 71 7.52 -4.68 20.69
N GLU A 72 6.37 -5.35 20.71
CA GLU A 72 6.20 -6.59 21.47
C GLU A 72 6.87 -7.82 20.80
N LYS A 73 7.12 -7.76 19.50
CA LYS A 73 7.58 -8.90 18.69
C LYS A 73 8.55 -8.43 17.60
N PRO A 74 9.41 -9.33 17.09
CA PRO A 74 10.14 -9.07 15.86
C PRO A 74 9.20 -8.91 14.67
N VAL A 75 9.74 -8.41 13.56
CA VAL A 75 9.04 -8.40 12.27
C VAL A 75 8.65 -9.81 11.80
N MET A 76 7.67 -9.90 10.92
CA MET A 76 7.29 -11.15 10.26
C MET A 76 8.46 -11.72 9.45
N LYS A 77 8.55 -13.05 9.35
CA LYS A 77 9.62 -13.72 8.59
C LYS A 77 9.38 -13.67 7.08
N ASP A 78 8.13 -13.62 6.65
CA ASP A 78 7.68 -13.65 5.27
C ASP A 78 7.26 -12.26 4.77
N LEU A 79 8.19 -11.31 4.83
CA LEU A 79 7.95 -9.95 4.35
C LEU A 79 7.70 -9.91 2.83
N ARG A 80 6.79 -9.03 2.41
CA ARG A 80 6.48 -8.75 1.01
C ARG A 80 7.68 -8.19 0.27
N TRP A 81 7.63 -8.32 -1.05
CA TRP A 81 8.58 -7.74 -1.99
C TRP A 81 10.03 -8.20 -1.84
N GLY A 82 10.29 -9.24 -1.04
CA GLY A 82 11.66 -9.70 -0.77
C GLY A 82 12.45 -8.74 0.10
N CYS A 83 11.78 -8.01 1.00
CA CYS A 83 12.46 -7.19 1.99
C CYS A 83 13.32 -8.06 2.94
N ASP A 84 14.52 -7.59 3.23
CA ASP A 84 15.47 -8.22 4.14
C ASP A 84 14.98 -8.19 5.60
N TYR A 85 14.94 -9.36 6.23
CA TYR A 85 14.43 -9.53 7.59
C TYR A 85 15.30 -8.79 8.62
N ASP A 86 16.63 -8.92 8.55
CA ASP A 86 17.52 -8.35 9.56
C ASP A 86 17.50 -6.81 9.52
N THR A 87 17.46 -6.25 8.31
CA THR A 87 17.27 -4.81 8.10
C THR A 87 15.92 -4.36 8.63
N ALA A 88 14.85 -5.09 8.32
CA ALA A 88 13.51 -4.78 8.80
C ALA A 88 13.41 -4.81 10.32
N ASP A 89 13.93 -5.86 10.96
CA ASP A 89 13.86 -6.00 12.41
C ASP A 89 14.61 -4.88 13.13
N ARG A 90 15.82 -4.56 12.65
CA ARG A 90 16.62 -3.45 13.18
C ARG A 90 15.90 -2.11 13.02
N ILE A 91 15.36 -1.82 11.84
CA ILE A 91 14.71 -0.53 11.54
C ILE A 91 13.38 -0.39 12.28
N CYS A 92 12.57 -1.44 12.35
CA CYS A 92 11.25 -1.40 12.99
C CYS A 92 11.34 -1.28 14.50
N ASN A 93 12.28 -1.99 15.13
CA ASN A 93 12.23 -2.27 16.57
C ASN A 93 13.38 -1.63 17.35
N PHE A 94 14.53 -1.37 16.72
CA PHE A 94 15.75 -0.94 17.41
C PHE A 94 16.32 0.36 16.87
N ASN A 95 15.54 1.10 16.08
CA ASN A 95 15.95 2.32 15.43
C ASN A 95 14.89 3.42 15.64
N ARG A 96 15.32 4.56 16.17
CA ARG A 96 14.49 5.77 16.36
C ARG A 96 14.97 6.95 15.52
N HIS A 97 16.15 6.81 14.94
CA HIS A 97 16.84 7.85 14.19
C HIS A 97 17.39 7.20 12.94
N TYR A 98 17.23 7.85 11.78
CA TYR A 98 17.56 7.31 10.45
C TYR A 98 16.56 6.27 9.90
N ALA A 99 16.82 5.86 8.67
CA ALA A 99 15.97 4.99 7.86
C ALA A 99 16.83 3.86 7.26
N GLU A 100 16.19 2.91 6.57
CA GLU A 100 16.86 2.15 5.52
C GLU A 100 17.50 3.11 4.50
N PHE A 101 18.51 2.68 3.74
CA PHE A 101 19.18 3.58 2.82
C PHE A 101 18.23 4.08 1.71
N ALA A 102 18.43 5.32 1.26
CA ALA A 102 17.63 5.91 0.20
C ALA A 102 17.68 5.06 -1.08
N GLY A 103 16.50 4.70 -1.59
CA GLY A 103 16.37 3.85 -2.79
C GLY A 103 16.38 2.35 -2.51
N TYR A 104 16.49 1.89 -1.25
CA TYR A 104 16.39 0.47 -0.90
C TYR A 104 15.17 -0.20 -1.56
N TRP A 105 14.01 0.45 -1.49
CA TRP A 105 12.77 -0.05 -2.08
C TRP A 105 12.88 -0.39 -3.59
N THR A 106 13.78 0.27 -4.32
CA THR A 106 14.01 0.02 -5.76
C THR A 106 14.86 -1.23 -6.05
N THR A 107 15.55 -1.77 -5.04
CA THR A 107 16.32 -3.03 -5.16
C THR A 107 15.46 -4.26 -4.83
N THR A 108 14.26 -4.05 -4.30
CA THR A 108 13.28 -5.09 -3.96
C THR A 108 12.36 -5.40 -5.15
N LYS A 109 11.42 -6.34 -4.97
CA LYS A 109 10.38 -6.63 -5.96
C LYS A 109 9.22 -5.62 -5.95
N PHE A 110 9.25 -4.61 -5.09
CA PHE A 110 8.15 -3.67 -4.90
C PHE A 110 7.68 -3.05 -6.22
N LEU A 111 8.60 -2.51 -7.03
CA LEU A 111 8.26 -1.85 -8.29
C LEU A 111 7.64 -2.79 -9.34
N GLN A 112 7.90 -4.10 -9.20
CA GLN A 112 7.39 -5.16 -10.09
C GLN A 112 6.01 -5.65 -9.64
N GLU A 113 5.71 -5.59 -8.35
CA GLU A 113 4.53 -6.18 -7.72
C GLU A 113 3.50 -5.15 -7.24
N VAL A 114 3.85 -3.85 -7.20
CA VAL A 114 2.90 -2.78 -6.84
C VAL A 114 1.77 -2.71 -7.86
N ASP A 115 0.54 -2.59 -7.37
CA ASP A 115 -0.64 -2.45 -8.22
C ASP A 115 -0.55 -1.16 -9.04
N ARG A 116 -0.72 -1.29 -10.36
CA ARG A 116 -0.68 -0.19 -11.32
C ARG A 116 -2.07 0.28 -11.73
N GLU A 117 -3.09 -0.50 -11.41
CA GLU A 117 -4.49 -0.25 -11.77
C GLU A 117 -5.31 0.23 -10.56
N GLY A 118 -4.89 -0.12 -9.34
CA GLY A 118 -5.56 0.26 -8.10
C GLY A 118 -4.62 0.60 -6.93
N PRO A 119 -5.19 1.00 -5.78
CA PRO A 119 -4.43 1.28 -4.57
C PRO A 119 -3.85 0.00 -3.97
N THR A 120 -2.59 0.06 -3.53
CA THR A 120 -1.94 -0.99 -2.74
C THR A 120 -2.09 -0.68 -1.26
N THR A 121 -2.53 -1.66 -0.46
CA THR A 121 -2.45 -1.59 1.01
C THR A 121 -1.08 -2.04 1.50
N TYR A 122 -0.53 -1.29 2.44
CA TYR A 122 0.78 -1.50 3.06
C TYR A 122 0.58 -1.85 4.54
N TYR A 123 1.22 -2.92 4.99
CA TYR A 123 0.94 -3.52 6.29
C TYR A 123 2.16 -3.40 7.22
N ASP A 124 1.91 -3.13 8.50
CA ASP A 124 2.93 -3.13 9.54
C ASP A 124 3.72 -4.44 9.52
N SER A 125 5.04 -4.33 9.41
CA SER A 125 5.91 -5.50 9.29
C SER A 125 6.01 -6.31 10.58
N VAL A 126 5.59 -5.76 11.72
CA VAL A 126 5.50 -6.46 13.01
C VAL A 126 4.11 -7.07 13.21
N THR A 127 3.05 -6.28 12.98
CA THR A 127 1.69 -6.66 13.43
C THR A 127 0.76 -7.10 12.29
N GLY A 128 1.02 -6.68 11.06
CA GLY A 128 0.16 -6.92 9.90
C GLY A 128 -1.05 -5.98 9.81
N GLU A 129 -1.07 -4.91 10.60
CA GLU A 129 -2.13 -3.90 10.54
C GLU A 129 -2.02 -3.06 9.26
N PRO A 130 -3.13 -2.67 8.62
CA PRO A 130 -3.12 -1.88 7.38
C PRO A 130 -2.78 -0.41 7.68
N LEU A 131 -1.50 -0.05 7.60
CA LEU A 131 -0.99 1.27 7.96
C LEU A 131 -1.25 2.33 6.89
N PHE A 132 -1.12 1.97 5.61
CA PHE A 132 -1.30 2.90 4.49
C PHE A 132 -2.04 2.24 3.34
N THR A 133 -2.72 3.04 2.52
CA THR A 133 -3.26 2.63 1.22
C THR A 133 -2.96 3.70 0.20
N ALA A 134 -2.18 3.38 -0.83
CA ALA A 134 -1.72 4.34 -1.82
C ALA A 134 -1.64 3.73 -3.24
N PRO A 135 -1.87 4.52 -4.29
CA PRO A 135 -2.20 5.95 -4.24
C PRO A 135 -3.68 6.24 -3.91
N VAL A 136 -3.97 7.41 -3.32
CA VAL A 136 -5.33 7.96 -3.15
C VAL A 136 -5.35 9.41 -3.63
N GLY A 137 -6.31 9.78 -4.47
CA GLY A 137 -6.41 11.16 -5.00
C GLY A 137 -5.31 11.56 -6.01
N ARG A 138 -4.47 10.60 -6.43
CA ARG A 138 -3.39 10.78 -7.42
C ARG A 138 -3.12 9.50 -8.21
N SER A 139 -2.34 9.60 -9.28
CA SER A 139 -1.90 8.44 -10.07
C SER A 139 -0.80 7.64 -9.35
N VAL A 140 -0.62 6.37 -9.73
CA VAL A 140 0.50 5.55 -9.24
C VAL A 140 1.83 6.12 -9.72
N GLU A 141 1.86 6.71 -10.91
CA GLU A 141 3.03 7.39 -11.46
C GLU A 141 3.46 8.58 -10.60
N ASP A 142 2.50 9.40 -10.13
CA ASP A 142 2.79 10.53 -9.26
C ASP A 142 3.30 10.07 -7.89
N PHE A 143 2.71 9.02 -7.31
CA PHE A 143 3.19 8.39 -6.07
C PHE A 143 4.63 7.88 -6.22
N LEU A 144 4.92 7.12 -7.27
CA LEU A 144 6.25 6.56 -7.51
C LEU A 144 7.28 7.66 -7.82
N LYS A 145 6.91 8.67 -8.63
CA LYS A 145 7.78 9.79 -8.96
C LYS A 145 8.15 10.59 -7.72
N GLU A 146 7.19 10.87 -6.84
CA GLU A 146 7.45 11.53 -5.57
C GLU A 146 8.37 10.67 -4.68
N SER A 147 8.08 9.37 -4.58
CA SER A 147 8.88 8.43 -3.79
C SER A 147 10.33 8.34 -4.28
N VAL A 148 10.56 8.33 -5.61
CA VAL A 148 11.91 8.38 -6.20
C VAL A 148 12.61 9.70 -5.87
N SER A 149 11.91 10.83 -5.96
CA SER A 149 12.50 12.15 -5.70
C SER A 149 13.00 12.30 -4.26
N HIS A 150 12.36 11.61 -3.30
CA HIS A 150 12.72 11.69 -1.89
C HIS A 150 13.54 10.49 -1.39
N GLY A 151 13.59 9.40 -2.14
CA GLY A 151 14.38 8.20 -1.82
C GLY A 151 13.60 7.09 -1.11
N TRP A 152 12.39 7.36 -0.64
CA TRP A 152 11.52 6.38 0.04
C TRP A 152 10.06 6.56 -0.37
N PRO A 153 9.23 5.49 -0.26
CA PRO A 153 7.78 5.59 -0.35
C PRO A 153 7.25 6.80 0.42
N SER A 154 6.57 7.71 -0.28
CA SER A 154 6.11 8.99 0.26
C SER A 154 4.59 9.09 0.22
N PHE A 155 3.96 9.04 1.39
CA PHE A 155 2.50 9.02 1.54
C PHE A 155 1.94 10.40 1.89
N ARG A 156 0.68 10.65 1.53
CA ARG A 156 -0.09 11.85 1.87
C ARG A 156 -1.20 11.52 2.88
N ASP A 157 -1.80 12.56 3.46
CA ASP A 157 -2.77 12.45 4.56
C ASP A 157 -3.93 11.49 4.27
N GLU A 158 -4.41 11.46 3.02
CA GLU A 158 -5.50 10.61 2.54
C GLU A 158 -5.10 9.12 2.39
N GLU A 159 -3.80 8.84 2.40
CA GLU A 159 -3.23 7.50 2.22
C GLU A 159 -2.85 6.85 3.56
N VAL A 160 -2.98 7.57 4.68
CA VAL A 160 -2.64 7.10 6.02
C VAL A 160 -3.86 6.52 6.72
N ASN A 161 -3.72 5.33 7.30
CA ASN A 161 -4.72 4.80 8.22
C ASN A 161 -4.47 5.32 9.64
N TRP A 162 -5.20 6.37 10.00
CA TRP A 162 -5.10 7.02 11.30
C TRP A 162 -5.62 6.20 12.48
N ASP A 163 -6.22 5.02 12.26
CA ASP A 163 -6.48 4.08 13.36
C ASP A 163 -5.17 3.49 13.89
N TYR A 164 -4.17 3.28 13.02
CA TYR A 164 -2.95 2.55 13.34
C TYR A 164 -1.66 3.37 13.26
N VAL A 165 -1.65 4.54 12.64
CA VAL A 165 -0.45 5.39 12.48
C VAL A 165 -0.51 6.63 13.37
N ARG A 166 0.62 7.00 13.96
CA ARG A 166 0.80 8.23 14.76
C ARG A 166 2.07 8.97 14.35
N CYS A 167 2.13 10.26 14.66
CA CYS A 167 3.35 11.05 14.60
C CYS A 167 3.76 11.52 16.00
N LEU A 168 5.07 11.58 16.26
CA LEU A 168 5.65 12.17 17.46
C LEU A 168 6.01 13.65 17.22
N PRO A 169 6.23 14.45 18.30
CA PRO A 169 6.50 15.88 18.18
C PRO A 169 7.73 16.24 17.32
N ASP A 170 8.71 15.34 17.21
CA ASP A 170 9.90 15.50 16.38
C ASP A 170 9.69 15.11 14.90
N GLY A 171 8.49 14.63 14.56
CA GLY A 171 8.11 14.20 13.23
C GLY A 171 8.27 12.70 12.99
N GLU A 172 8.73 11.90 13.96
CA GLU A 172 8.81 10.45 13.80
C GLU A 172 7.41 9.85 13.55
N CYS A 173 7.28 9.02 12.52
CA CYS A 173 6.06 8.27 12.23
C CYS A 173 6.19 6.86 12.78
N VAL A 174 5.16 6.44 13.52
CA VAL A 174 5.15 5.19 14.27
C VAL A 174 3.80 4.49 14.12
N SER A 175 3.78 3.17 14.26
CA SER A 175 2.50 2.47 14.46
C SER A 175 2.07 2.56 15.92
N THR A 176 0.78 2.39 16.18
CA THR A 176 0.21 2.40 17.54
C THR A 176 0.78 1.29 18.44
N SER A 177 1.38 0.24 17.87
CA SER A 177 2.08 -0.81 18.61
C SER A 177 3.56 -0.52 18.89
N GLY A 178 4.11 0.58 18.37
CA GLY A 178 5.50 0.99 18.58
C GLY A 178 6.48 0.59 17.47
N THR A 179 6.00 0.27 16.27
CA THR A 179 6.87 0.05 15.10
C THR A 179 7.36 1.40 14.58
N HIS A 180 8.67 1.59 14.43
CA HIS A 180 9.22 2.73 13.72
C HIS A 180 8.94 2.63 12.22
N LEU A 181 8.26 3.63 11.65
CA LEU A 181 7.83 3.62 10.24
C LEU A 181 8.70 4.53 9.38
N GLY A 182 9.06 5.70 9.88
CA GLY A 182 9.74 6.75 9.11
C GLY A 182 9.51 8.10 9.74
N HIS A 183 9.37 9.15 8.92
CA HIS A 183 9.16 10.52 9.42
C HIS A 183 8.17 11.31 8.55
N ASN A 184 7.38 12.16 9.18
CA ASN A 184 6.63 13.21 8.53
C ASN A 184 7.58 14.38 8.26
N ILE A 185 7.78 14.70 6.98
CA ILE A 185 8.64 15.77 6.51
C ILE A 185 7.81 16.66 5.60
N PRO A 186 6.98 17.57 6.17
CA PRO A 186 6.07 18.40 5.40
C PRO A 186 6.80 19.22 4.33
N ASP A 187 6.10 19.44 3.21
CA ASP A 187 6.56 20.25 2.10
C ASP A 187 5.49 21.29 1.70
N GLY A 188 5.70 21.98 0.57
CA GLY A 188 4.76 22.99 0.09
C GLY A 188 3.35 22.45 -0.26
N LYS A 189 3.14 21.12 -0.24
CA LYS A 189 1.84 20.47 -0.49
C LYS A 189 1.18 19.95 0.80
N GLY A 190 1.80 20.16 1.97
CA GLY A 190 1.31 19.68 3.26
C GLY A 190 2.17 18.56 3.83
N ASN A 191 1.58 17.69 4.65
CA ASN A 191 2.29 16.57 5.24
C ASN A 191 2.81 15.60 4.17
N ARG A 192 3.98 15.01 4.44
CA ARG A 192 4.58 14.00 3.57
C ARG A 192 5.28 12.97 4.45
N TYR A 193 4.70 11.78 4.50
CA TYR A 193 5.20 10.69 5.32
C TYR A 193 6.21 9.89 4.50
N CYS A 194 7.49 10.09 4.81
CA CYS A 194 8.62 9.42 4.21
C CYS A 194 8.88 8.12 4.98
N ILE A 195 8.45 6.99 4.42
CA ILE A 195 8.30 5.72 5.15
C ILE A 195 9.28 4.66 4.63
N ASN A 196 9.93 3.95 5.55
CA ASN A 196 10.76 2.79 5.24
C ASN A 196 9.91 1.69 4.61
N LEU A 197 10.31 1.18 3.44
CA LEU A 197 9.62 0.05 2.82
C LEU A 197 9.64 -1.16 3.75
N VAL A 198 10.78 -1.44 4.41
CA VAL A 198 10.88 -2.55 5.36
C VAL A 198 9.91 -2.46 6.54
N SER A 199 9.41 -1.28 6.90
CA SER A 199 8.44 -1.13 7.99
C SER A 199 7.01 -1.43 7.57
N VAL A 200 6.74 -1.42 6.26
CA VAL A 200 5.39 -1.58 5.70
C VAL A 200 5.25 -2.75 4.72
N ALA A 201 6.20 -3.69 4.79
CA ALA A 201 6.27 -4.91 4.00
C ALA A 201 5.62 -6.12 4.71
N GLY A 202 4.80 -5.90 5.74
CA GLY A 202 4.09 -6.97 6.43
C GLY A 202 3.09 -7.71 5.54
N GLN A 203 2.65 -8.86 6.02
CA GLN A 203 1.49 -9.57 5.48
C GLN A 203 0.22 -9.07 6.18
N ALA A 204 -0.91 -9.14 5.48
CA ALA A 204 -2.20 -8.92 6.12
C ALA A 204 -2.39 -9.93 7.27
N LYS A 205 -2.97 -9.47 8.39
CA LYS A 205 -3.40 -10.40 9.46
C LYS A 205 -4.31 -11.47 8.88
N LYS A 206 -3.97 -12.73 9.15
CA LYS A 206 -4.89 -13.85 8.91
C LYS A 206 -5.91 -13.83 10.04
N GLU A 207 -7.18 -13.65 9.69
CA GLU A 207 -8.33 -13.80 10.61
C GLU A 207 -8.42 -15.23 11.15
#